data_AF-A0A846GSX6-F1
#
_entry.id   AF-A0A846GSX6-F1
#
_cell.length_a   1.000
_cell.length_b   1.000
_cell.length_c   1.000
_cell.angle_alpha   90.00
_cell.angle_beta   90.00
_cell.angle_gamma   90.00
#
_symmetry.space_group_name_H-M   'P 1'
#
loop_
_entity.id
_entity.type
_entity.pdbx_description
1 polymer ?
#
loop_
_entity_poly.entity_id
_entity_poly.type
_entity_poly.pdbx_seq_one_letter_code
_entity_poly.pdbx_strand_id
1 'polypeptide(L)'
;MDTSQIDKFVSYCQGEQPQSEEDMRRFFIGVIGFPYDKELLLQAYLFFNINSLFPTCSQLILFEKALIQDYTNLGKVDFVYLSKNKKIFLIETKYIDTEATGKHERTRRNKHRNKVVEQVIDWKYKLRDYWNISTNQINCGVFTTDPQVGDRARSTDIIAKSISIYELERWQKNYKFYKLDHGKKRDSVRDIYEVIK
;
A
#
# COMPACT_ATOMS: atom_id res chain seq x y z
N MET A 1 29.69 13.22 9.50
CA MET A 1 28.96 13.33 8.20
C MET A 1 27.54 13.71 8.55
N ASP A 2 26.99 14.74 7.90
CA ASP A 2 25.59 15.14 8.11
C ASP A 2 24.66 14.04 7.58
N THR A 3 23.82 13.48 8.45
CA THR A 3 22.86 12.44 8.10
C THR A 3 21.77 13.05 7.24
N SER A 4 21.50 12.48 6.06
CA SER A 4 20.48 13.02 5.16
C SER A 4 19.11 13.05 5.84
N GLN A 5 18.24 14.00 5.48
CA GLN A 5 16.88 14.08 6.05
C GLN A 5 16.07 12.80 5.78
N ILE A 6 16.36 12.13 4.67
CA ILE A 6 15.78 10.82 4.35
C ILE A 6 16.23 9.77 5.37
N ASP A 7 17.52 9.70 5.69
CA ASP A 7 18.03 8.73 6.66
C ASP A 7 17.43 8.98 8.05
N LYS A 8 17.26 10.25 8.47
CA LYS A 8 16.58 10.61 9.72
C LYS A 8 15.12 10.13 9.72
N PHE A 9 14.38 10.35 8.63
CA PHE A 9 13.00 9.89 8.48
C PHE A 9 12.91 8.35 8.46
N VAL A 10 13.83 7.67 7.78
CA VAL A 10 13.89 6.20 7.77
C VAL A 10 14.16 5.65 9.17
N SER A 11 15.11 6.24 9.91
CA SER A 11 15.38 5.85 11.30
C SER A 11 14.16 6.07 12.21
N TYR A 12 13.42 7.16 12.01
CA TYR A 12 12.15 7.37 12.70
C TYR A 12 11.14 6.27 12.38
N CYS A 13 10.92 5.96 11.10
CA CYS A 13 9.99 4.91 10.67
C CYS A 13 10.36 3.54 11.26
N GLN A 14 11.65 3.21 11.36
CA GLN A 14 12.13 1.97 11.97
C GLN A 14 11.82 1.88 13.47
N GLY A 15 11.78 3.02 14.18
CA GLY A 15 11.31 3.08 15.56
C GLY A 15 9.80 2.83 15.68
N GLU A 16 9.02 3.40 14.76
CA GLU A 16 7.55 3.26 14.73
C GLU A 16 7.06 1.90 14.23
N GLN A 17 7.84 1.24 13.38
CA GLN A 17 7.59 -0.07 12.78
C GLN A 17 8.72 -1.04 13.13
N PRO A 18 8.79 -1.52 14.40
CA PRO A 18 9.84 -2.44 14.82
C PRO A 18 9.71 -3.85 14.22
N GLN A 19 8.56 -4.17 13.61
CA GLN A 19 8.30 -5.44 12.95
C GLN A 19 9.26 -5.65 11.77
N SER A 20 9.84 -6.85 11.66
CA SER A 20 10.66 -7.21 10.51
C SER A 20 9.81 -7.41 9.24
N GLU A 21 10.46 -7.46 8.08
CA GLU A 21 9.77 -7.79 6.82
C GLU A 21 9.11 -9.18 6.89
N GLU A 22 9.73 -10.13 7.59
CA GLU A 22 9.19 -11.48 7.79
C GLU A 22 7.93 -11.45 8.68
N ASP A 23 7.90 -10.60 9.70
CA ASP A 23 6.70 -10.40 10.53
C ASP A 23 5.56 -9.77 9.71
N MET A 24 5.86 -8.75 8.92
CA MET A 24 4.90 -8.13 7.99
C MET A 24 4.37 -9.14 6.96
N ARG A 25 5.24 -10.00 6.45
CA ARG A 25 4.88 -11.07 5.53
C ARG A 25 3.92 -12.08 6.17
N ARG A 26 4.20 -12.53 7.40
CA ARG A 26 3.31 -13.42 8.16
C ARG A 26 1.96 -12.77 8.44
N PHE A 27 1.95 -11.48 8.78
CA PHE A 27 0.73 -10.70 8.95
C PHE A 27 -0.13 -10.75 7.68
N PHE A 28 0.41 -10.37 6.51
CA PHE A 28 -0.35 -10.36 5.27
C PHE A 28 -0.75 -11.77 4.79
N ILE A 29 0.05 -12.81 5.03
CA ILE A 29 -0.33 -14.23 4.84
C ILE A 29 -1.58 -14.57 5.66
N GLY A 30 -1.65 -14.09 6.89
CA GLY A 30 -2.83 -14.21 7.77
C GLY A 30 -4.05 -13.51 7.16
N VAL A 31 -3.87 -12.27 6.69
CA VAL A 31 -4.91 -11.47 6.02
C VAL A 31 -5.51 -12.18 4.81
N ILE A 32 -4.70 -12.81 3.95
CA ILE A 32 -5.26 -13.51 2.77
C ILE A 32 -6.20 -14.64 3.22
N GLY A 33 -5.81 -15.38 4.26
CA GLY A 33 -6.63 -16.45 4.83
C GLY A 33 -7.93 -15.92 5.45
N PHE A 34 -7.83 -14.82 6.20
CA PHE A 34 -8.95 -14.21 6.92
C PHE A 34 -8.87 -12.68 6.86
N PRO A 35 -9.39 -12.04 5.80
CA PRO A 35 -9.33 -10.60 5.68
C PRO A 35 -10.43 -9.98 6.56
N TYR A 36 -10.03 -9.16 7.53
CA TYR A 36 -10.96 -8.43 8.40
C TYR A 36 -11.85 -7.46 7.62
N ASP A 37 -11.31 -6.88 6.54
CA ASP A 37 -12.06 -6.09 5.57
C ASP A 37 -11.42 -6.20 4.16
N LYS A 38 -12.11 -5.64 3.16
CA LYS A 38 -11.69 -5.71 1.75
C LYS A 38 -10.51 -4.80 1.42
N GLU A 39 -10.31 -3.73 2.17
CA GLU A 39 -9.18 -2.80 2.03
C GLU A 39 -7.89 -3.52 2.44
N LEU A 40 -7.90 -4.20 3.58
CA LEU A 40 -6.75 -4.96 4.07
C LEU A 40 -6.39 -6.12 3.13
N LEU A 41 -7.37 -6.76 2.47
CA LEU A 41 -7.10 -7.74 1.42
C LEU A 41 -6.39 -7.11 0.20
N LEU A 42 -6.83 -5.91 -0.22
CA LEU A 42 -6.19 -5.15 -1.30
C LEU A 42 -4.74 -4.77 -0.92
N GLN A 43 -4.53 -4.34 0.32
CA GLN A 43 -3.19 -4.03 0.86
C GLN A 43 -2.30 -5.28 0.89
N ALA A 44 -2.84 -6.45 1.25
CA ALA A 44 -2.10 -7.72 1.16
C ALA A 44 -1.69 -8.04 -0.27
N TYR A 45 -2.60 -7.87 -1.25
CA TYR A 45 -2.26 -8.04 -2.66
C TYR A 45 -1.12 -7.10 -3.08
N LEU A 46 -1.21 -5.81 -2.71
CA LEU A 46 -0.16 -4.83 -2.99
C LEU A 46 1.19 -5.27 -2.41
N PHE A 47 1.22 -5.67 -1.14
CA PHE A 47 2.45 -6.07 -0.47
C PHE A 47 3.17 -7.20 -1.23
N PHE A 48 2.45 -8.26 -1.63
CA PHE A 48 3.05 -9.39 -2.36
C PHE A 48 3.42 -9.06 -3.81
N ASN A 49 2.75 -8.07 -4.42
CA ASN A 49 2.93 -7.70 -5.83
C ASN A 49 3.66 -6.36 -6.02
N ILE A 50 4.26 -5.82 -4.96
CA ILE A 50 4.80 -4.45 -4.94
C ILE A 50 5.80 -4.19 -6.07
N ASN A 51 6.67 -5.16 -6.39
CA ASN A 51 7.69 -4.98 -7.42
C ASN A 51 7.13 -5.04 -8.85
N SER A 52 6.00 -5.70 -9.06
CA SER A 52 5.30 -5.71 -10.35
C SER A 52 4.54 -4.40 -10.56
N LEU A 53 3.89 -3.91 -9.49
CA LEU A 53 3.06 -2.71 -9.52
C LEU A 53 3.90 -1.42 -9.45
N PHE A 54 4.93 -1.39 -8.61
CA PHE A 54 5.78 -0.24 -8.32
C PHE A 54 7.27 -0.67 -8.26
N PRO A 55 7.93 -0.88 -9.42
CA PRO A 55 9.24 -1.55 -9.51
C PRO A 55 10.42 -0.88 -8.79
N THR A 56 10.26 0.39 -8.43
CA THR A 56 11.28 1.16 -7.70
C THR A 56 11.22 0.92 -6.19
N CYS A 57 10.08 0.47 -5.66
CA CYS A 57 9.93 0.13 -4.25
C CYS A 57 10.90 -1.01 -3.90
N SER A 58 11.56 -0.91 -2.74
CA SER A 58 12.56 -1.89 -2.32
C SER A 58 12.31 -2.43 -0.92
N GLN A 59 12.03 -1.55 0.04
CA GLN A 59 11.86 -1.92 1.44
C GLN A 59 10.63 -1.23 2.01
N LEU A 60 9.69 -2.01 2.57
CA LEU A 60 8.60 -1.45 3.37
C LEU A 60 9.20 -0.92 4.67
N ILE A 61 9.02 0.37 4.95
CA ILE A 61 9.55 1.00 6.17
C ILE A 61 8.46 1.39 7.15
N LEU A 62 7.20 1.54 6.71
CA LEU A 62 6.07 1.86 7.57
C LEU A 62 4.76 1.40 6.92
N PHE A 63 3.85 0.84 7.72
CA PHE A 63 2.53 0.37 7.30
C PHE A 63 1.44 0.85 8.28
N GLU A 64 0.39 1.51 7.77
CA GLU A 64 -0.74 2.04 8.56
C GLU A 64 -0.36 2.83 9.83
N LYS A 65 0.64 3.70 9.72
CA LYS A 65 1.03 4.65 10.78
C LYS A 65 0.87 6.08 10.31
N ALA A 66 0.77 7.00 11.27
CA ALA A 66 0.92 8.42 11.00
C ALA A 66 2.39 8.70 10.68
N LEU A 67 2.65 9.61 9.73
CA LEU A 67 4.02 10.04 9.40
C LEU A 67 4.56 11.08 10.40
N ILE A 68 3.66 11.64 11.22
CA ILE A 68 3.93 12.67 12.22
C ILE A 68 2.97 12.45 13.38
N GLN A 69 3.49 12.10 14.56
CA GLN A 69 2.72 11.63 15.71
C GLN A 69 1.68 12.65 16.23
N ASP A 70 1.97 13.95 16.13
CA ASP A 70 1.10 15.03 16.64
C ASP A 70 0.09 15.55 15.60
N TYR A 71 0.13 15.04 14.36
CA TYR A 71 -0.78 15.45 13.29
C TYR A 71 -1.88 14.40 13.07
N THR A 72 -2.72 14.21 14.08
CA THR A 72 -3.82 13.22 14.07
C THR A 72 -4.87 13.47 12.98
N ASN A 73 -5.02 14.71 12.54
CA ASN A 73 -6.04 15.13 11.57
C ASN A 73 -5.83 14.55 10.15
N LEU A 74 -4.59 14.18 9.80
CA LEU A 74 -4.25 13.64 8.48
C LEU A 74 -4.51 12.13 8.39
N GLY A 75 -4.66 11.46 9.53
CA GLY A 75 -4.82 10.01 9.61
C GLY A 75 -3.49 9.28 9.46
N LYS A 76 -3.55 8.10 8.84
CA LYS A 76 -2.41 7.21 8.61
C LYS A 76 -2.10 7.18 7.11
N VAL A 77 -0.85 6.93 6.78
CA VAL A 77 -0.47 6.49 5.43
C VAL A 77 -0.53 4.98 5.39
N ASP A 78 -1.04 4.41 4.29
CA ASP A 78 -1.16 2.97 4.16
C ASP A 78 0.22 2.30 4.02
N PHE A 79 1.04 2.73 3.06
CA PHE A 79 2.38 2.20 2.86
C PHE A 79 3.42 3.29 2.62
N VAL A 80 4.59 3.11 3.24
CA VAL A 80 5.80 3.88 2.95
C VAL A 80 6.90 2.90 2.58
N TYR A 81 7.43 3.07 1.37
CA TYR A 81 8.58 2.31 0.91
C TYR A 81 9.81 3.20 0.77
N LEU A 82 10.98 2.65 1.09
CA LEU A 82 12.24 3.16 0.59
C LEU A 82 12.50 2.55 -0.79
N SER A 83 12.72 3.42 -1.78
CA SER A 83 13.05 2.99 -3.13
C SER A 83 14.53 2.63 -3.28
N LYS A 84 14.86 1.90 -4.36
CA LYS A 84 16.24 1.53 -4.73
C LYS A 84 17.19 2.72 -4.82
N ASN A 85 16.67 3.89 -5.19
CA ASN A 85 17.44 5.14 -5.34
C ASN A 85 17.35 6.04 -4.08
N LYS A 86 17.04 5.46 -2.91
CA LYS A 86 16.93 6.17 -1.64
C LYS A 86 15.92 7.34 -1.64
N LYS A 87 14.87 7.24 -2.46
CA LYS A 87 13.69 8.12 -2.38
C LYS A 87 12.59 7.49 -1.55
N ILE A 88 11.78 8.31 -0.90
CA ILE A 88 10.56 7.87 -0.22
C ILE A 88 9.47 7.61 -1.26
N PHE A 89 8.70 6.54 -1.07
CA PHE A 89 7.57 6.21 -1.91
C PHE A 89 6.34 6.02 -1.03
N LEU A 90 5.39 6.94 -1.15
CA LEU A 90 4.10 6.89 -0.47
C LEU A 90 3.09 6.18 -1.35
N ILE A 91 2.36 5.21 -0.80
CA ILE A 91 1.27 4.55 -1.50
C ILE A 91 0.04 4.56 -0.62
N GLU A 92 -1.03 5.13 -1.16
CA GLU A 92 -2.38 5.05 -0.58
C GLU A 92 -3.20 3.97 -1.29
N THR A 93 -3.98 3.22 -0.53
CA THR A 93 -4.86 2.19 -1.05
C THR A 93 -6.33 2.59 -0.93
N LYS A 94 -7.13 2.12 -1.88
CA LYS A 94 -8.58 2.29 -1.79
C LYS A 94 -9.35 1.15 -2.44
N TYR A 95 -10.08 0.39 -1.64
CA TYR A 95 -11.12 -0.50 -2.12
C TYR A 95 -12.34 0.36 -2.50
N ILE A 96 -12.63 0.38 -3.79
CA ILE A 96 -13.74 1.09 -4.39
C ILE A 96 -14.66 0.04 -5.00
N ASP A 97 -15.85 -0.10 -4.42
CA ASP A 97 -16.84 -1.04 -4.91
C ASP A 97 -17.41 -0.56 -6.25
N THR A 98 -16.86 -1.11 -7.34
CA THR A 98 -17.24 -0.81 -8.72
C THR A 98 -18.50 -1.56 -9.17
N GLU A 99 -18.91 -2.59 -8.43
CA GLU A 99 -20.08 -3.42 -8.72
C GLU A 99 -21.37 -2.83 -8.14
N ALA A 100 -21.27 -2.10 -7.03
CA ALA A 100 -22.42 -1.41 -6.44
C ALA A 100 -23.05 -0.39 -7.41
N THR A 101 -24.37 -0.43 -7.60
CA THR A 101 -25.09 0.41 -8.57
C THR A 101 -25.93 1.50 -7.88
N GLY A 102 -26.39 2.49 -8.65
CA GLY A 102 -27.23 3.58 -8.13
C GLY A 102 -26.50 4.92 -7.95
N LYS A 103 -27.29 6.00 -7.81
CA LYS A 103 -26.78 7.39 -7.74
C LYS A 103 -25.87 7.62 -6.53
N HIS A 104 -26.28 7.13 -5.36
CA HIS A 104 -25.49 7.26 -4.13
C HIS A 104 -24.13 6.57 -4.25
N GLU A 105 -24.10 5.35 -4.78
CA GLU A 105 -22.87 4.59 -4.99
C GLU A 105 -21.94 5.26 -6.01
N ARG A 106 -22.50 5.81 -7.09
CA ARG A 106 -21.72 6.58 -8.07
C ARG A 106 -21.09 7.83 -7.45
N THR A 107 -21.82 8.56 -6.62
CA THR A 107 -21.29 9.72 -5.87
C THR A 107 -20.21 9.28 -4.87
N ARG A 108 -20.44 8.20 -4.13
CA ARG A 108 -19.49 7.64 -3.16
C ARG A 108 -18.18 7.23 -3.84
N ARG A 109 -18.24 6.53 -4.98
CA ARG A 109 -17.05 6.19 -5.78
C ARG A 109 -16.29 7.43 -6.24
N ASN A 110 -16.97 8.43 -6.79
CA ASN A 110 -16.32 9.67 -7.21
C ASN A 110 -15.60 10.35 -6.05
N LYS A 111 -16.22 10.40 -4.87
CA LYS A 111 -15.57 10.91 -3.65
C LYS A 111 -14.33 10.10 -3.29
N HIS A 112 -14.41 8.77 -3.30
CA HIS A 112 -13.25 7.91 -2.98
C HIS A 112 -12.10 8.09 -3.98
N ARG A 113 -12.39 8.17 -5.28
CA ARG A 113 -11.38 8.36 -6.34
C ARG A 113 -10.60 9.66 -6.16
N ASN A 114 -11.29 10.74 -5.84
CA ASN A 114 -10.63 12.02 -5.61
C ASN A 114 -9.87 11.99 -4.29
N LYS A 115 -10.51 11.50 -3.22
CA LYS A 115 -9.93 11.50 -1.87
C LYS A 115 -8.61 10.72 -1.79
N VAL A 116 -8.50 9.55 -2.40
CA VAL A 116 -7.26 8.75 -2.34
C VAL A 116 -6.08 9.48 -3.02
N VAL A 117 -6.34 10.21 -4.11
CA VAL A 117 -5.34 11.02 -4.80
C VAL A 117 -4.96 12.25 -3.97
N GLU A 118 -5.94 12.93 -3.39
CA GLU A 118 -5.72 14.07 -2.49
C GLU A 118 -4.88 13.67 -1.27
N GLN A 119 -5.19 12.52 -0.63
CA GLN A 119 -4.47 12.04 0.55
C GLN A 119 -2.97 11.82 0.30
N VAL A 120 -2.61 11.18 -0.81
CA VAL A 120 -1.18 10.93 -1.10
C VAL A 120 -0.43 12.24 -1.44
N ILE A 121 -1.12 13.22 -2.02
CA ILE A 121 -0.56 14.56 -2.29
C ILE A 121 -0.34 15.32 -0.97
N ASP A 122 -1.33 15.30 -0.08
CA ASP A 122 -1.23 15.94 1.22
C ASP A 122 -0.05 15.37 2.02
N TRP A 123 0.10 14.04 2.04
CA TRP A 123 1.27 13.42 2.68
C TRP A 123 2.60 13.82 2.06
N LYS A 124 2.68 13.92 0.73
CA LYS A 124 3.89 14.38 0.03
C LYS A 124 4.33 15.77 0.52
N TYR A 125 3.39 16.70 0.59
CA TYR A 125 3.69 18.06 1.04
C TYR A 125 3.97 18.12 2.55
N LYS A 126 3.31 17.30 3.36
CA LYS A 126 3.58 17.23 4.81
C LYS A 126 4.94 16.63 5.12
N LEU A 127 5.38 15.60 4.39
CA LEU A 127 6.75 15.12 4.49
C LEU A 127 7.77 16.18 4.10
N ARG A 128 7.50 16.94 3.03
CA ARG A 128 8.34 18.07 2.66
C ARG A 128 8.44 19.08 3.80
N ASP A 129 7.31 19.52 4.33
CA ASP A 129 7.27 20.62 5.30
C ASP A 129 7.83 20.22 6.67
N TYR A 130 7.52 19.01 7.15
CA TYR A 130 7.91 18.56 8.47
C TYR A 130 9.33 17.97 8.51
N TRP A 131 9.66 17.11 7.54
CA TRP A 131 10.95 16.42 7.50
C TRP A 131 11.99 17.14 6.63
N ASN A 132 11.62 18.26 6.00
CA ASN A 132 12.48 19.01 5.07
C ASN A 132 13.03 18.13 3.93
N ILE A 133 12.23 17.19 3.44
CA ILE A 133 12.57 16.31 2.31
C ILE A 133 12.06 16.93 1.02
N SER A 134 12.92 17.07 0.01
CA SER A 134 12.49 17.66 -1.26
C SER A 134 11.42 16.79 -1.95
N THR A 135 10.44 17.42 -2.59
CA THR A 135 9.33 16.73 -3.27
C THR A 135 9.79 15.84 -4.42
N ASN A 136 10.96 16.12 -5.02
CA ASN A 136 11.59 15.25 -6.03
C ASN A 136 12.21 13.98 -5.45
N GLN A 137 12.35 13.90 -4.13
CA GLN A 137 12.76 12.72 -3.36
C GLN A 137 11.56 11.95 -2.78
N ILE A 138 10.33 12.37 -3.09
CA ILE A 138 9.09 11.74 -2.65
C ILE A 138 8.26 11.35 -3.88
N ASN A 139 8.21 10.06 -4.14
CA ASN A 139 7.32 9.46 -5.13
C ASN A 139 5.96 9.14 -4.49
N CYS A 140 4.91 9.20 -5.28
CA CYS A 140 3.55 8.93 -4.84
C CYS A 140 2.89 7.90 -5.76
N GLY A 141 2.14 7.00 -5.15
CA GLY A 141 1.33 6.02 -5.85
C GLY A 141 -0.03 5.87 -5.19
N VAL A 142 -0.97 5.38 -5.98
CA VAL A 142 -2.27 4.93 -5.50
C VAL A 142 -2.54 3.54 -6.04
N PHE A 143 -3.07 2.66 -5.20
CA PHE A 143 -3.47 1.31 -5.61
C PHE A 143 -4.91 1.02 -5.22
N THR A 144 -5.76 0.76 -6.21
CA THR A 144 -7.21 0.70 -5.98
C THR A 144 -7.88 -0.45 -6.73
N THR A 145 -9.16 -0.70 -6.44
CA THR A 145 -9.97 -1.62 -7.25
C THR A 145 -10.66 -0.97 -8.46
N ASP A 146 -10.42 0.31 -8.70
CA ASP A 146 -11.12 1.10 -9.71
C ASP A 146 -10.12 1.79 -10.67
N PRO A 147 -10.01 1.36 -11.93
CA PRO A 147 -9.07 1.93 -12.88
C PRO A 147 -9.33 3.41 -13.18
N GLN A 148 -10.54 3.94 -12.92
CA GLN A 148 -10.87 5.35 -13.15
C GLN A 148 -10.12 6.31 -12.21
N VAL A 149 -9.46 5.80 -11.15
CA VAL A 149 -8.53 6.61 -10.34
C VAL A 149 -7.35 7.08 -11.19
N GLY A 150 -6.91 6.28 -12.18
CA GLY A 150 -5.84 6.67 -13.10
C GLY A 150 -6.17 7.93 -13.90
N ASP A 151 -7.44 8.17 -14.23
CA ASP A 151 -7.85 9.40 -14.91
C ASP A 151 -7.71 10.64 -14.02
N ARG A 152 -7.84 10.48 -12.70
CA ARG A 152 -7.63 11.56 -11.72
C ARG A 152 -6.15 11.84 -11.47
N ALA A 153 -5.32 10.79 -11.51
CA ALA A 153 -3.87 10.91 -11.35
C ALA A 153 -3.15 11.40 -12.62
N ARG A 154 -3.82 11.41 -13.79
CA ARG A 154 -3.17 11.68 -15.09
C ARG A 154 -2.46 13.03 -15.18
N SER A 155 -2.96 14.06 -14.49
CA SER A 155 -2.37 15.41 -14.49
C SER A 155 -1.41 15.64 -13.33
N THR A 156 -1.04 14.60 -12.58
CA THR A 156 -0.17 14.69 -11.41
C THR A 156 1.02 13.74 -11.57
N ASP A 157 2.05 13.92 -10.74
CA ASP A 157 3.23 13.02 -10.70
C ASP A 157 2.95 11.72 -9.91
N ILE A 158 1.70 11.22 -9.94
CA ILE A 158 1.26 10.06 -9.15
C ILE A 158 1.15 8.84 -10.05
N ILE A 159 1.74 7.74 -9.61
CA ILE A 159 1.61 6.46 -10.30
C ILE A 159 0.34 5.78 -9.82
N ALA A 160 -0.69 5.71 -10.67
CA ALA A 160 -1.91 4.98 -10.37
C ALA A 160 -1.85 3.54 -10.91
N LYS A 161 -2.15 2.57 -10.03
CA LYS A 161 -2.31 1.17 -10.38
C LYS A 161 -3.66 0.67 -9.86
N SER A 162 -4.17 -0.39 -10.49
CA SER A 162 -5.42 -1.01 -10.06
C SER A 162 -5.43 -2.51 -10.32
N ILE A 163 -6.30 -3.19 -9.59
CA ILE A 163 -6.70 -4.59 -9.83
C ILE A 163 -8.23 -4.65 -9.85
N SER A 164 -8.85 -5.49 -10.67
CA SER A 164 -10.31 -5.67 -10.56
C SER A 164 -10.69 -6.40 -9.26
N ILE A 165 -11.91 -6.18 -8.76
CA ILE A 165 -12.45 -6.94 -7.62
C ILE A 165 -12.40 -8.44 -7.90
N TYR A 166 -12.80 -8.84 -9.11
CA TYR A 166 -12.74 -10.22 -9.57
C TYR A 166 -11.33 -10.83 -9.48
N GLU A 167 -10.31 -10.13 -9.97
CA GLU A 167 -8.92 -10.62 -9.91
C GLU A 167 -8.41 -10.72 -8.48
N LEU A 168 -8.76 -9.75 -7.61
CA LEU A 168 -8.38 -9.76 -6.20
C LEU A 168 -8.99 -10.97 -5.47
N GLU A 169 -10.28 -11.24 -5.70
CA GLU A 169 -10.97 -12.39 -5.12
C GLU A 169 -10.44 -13.72 -5.67
N ARG A 170 -10.15 -13.77 -6.97
CA ARG A 170 -9.55 -14.96 -7.60
C ARG A 170 -8.18 -15.26 -7.01
N TRP A 171 -7.34 -14.24 -6.85
CA TRP A 171 -6.04 -14.35 -6.21
C TRP A 171 -6.16 -14.88 -4.77
N GLN A 172 -7.10 -14.35 -3.98
CA GLN A 172 -7.34 -14.82 -2.62
C GLN A 172 -7.79 -16.30 -2.59
N LYS A 173 -8.71 -16.69 -3.49
CA LYS A 173 -9.22 -18.07 -3.56
C LYS A 173 -8.11 -19.06 -3.89
N ASN A 174 -7.26 -18.75 -4.86
CA ASN A 174 -6.13 -19.62 -5.24
C ASN A 174 -5.20 -19.92 -4.06
N TYR A 175 -4.92 -18.92 -3.23
CA TYR A 175 -4.15 -19.10 -2.01
C TYR A 175 -4.86 -20.02 -0.98
N LYS A 176 -6.17 -19.87 -0.81
CA LYS A 176 -6.95 -20.73 0.10
C LYS A 176 -6.94 -22.19 -0.34
N PHE A 177 -7.06 -22.44 -1.65
CA PHE A 177 -6.97 -23.79 -2.20
C PHE A 177 -5.61 -24.44 -1.91
N TYR A 178 -4.51 -23.71 -2.16
CA TYR A 178 -3.18 -24.21 -1.83
C TYR A 178 -3.05 -24.60 -0.36
N LYS A 179 -3.53 -23.75 0.56
CA LYS A 179 -3.45 -24.02 1.99
C LYS A 179 -4.30 -25.23 2.43
N LEU A 180 -5.43 -25.50 1.76
CA LEU A 180 -6.25 -26.68 2.03
C LEU A 180 -5.55 -27.97 1.58
N ASP A 181 -4.94 -27.96 0.40
CA ASP A 181 -4.24 -29.13 -0.15
C ASP A 181 -2.94 -29.45 0.62
N HIS A 182 -2.32 -28.45 1.24
CA HIS A 182 -1.00 -28.58 1.89
C HIS A 182 -1.04 -28.41 3.42
N GLY A 183 -2.22 -28.19 4.03
CA GLY A 183 -2.39 -27.84 5.44
C GLY A 183 -1.93 -28.86 6.49
N LYS A 184 -1.40 -30.03 6.07
CA LYS A 184 -0.76 -31.04 6.95
C LYS A 184 0.77 -31.00 6.90
N LYS A 185 1.39 -30.24 5.99
CA LYS A 185 2.84 -30.05 5.92
C LYS A 185 3.20 -28.70 6.55
N ARG A 186 4.33 -28.65 7.26
CA ARG A 186 4.96 -27.38 7.66
C ARG A 186 5.59 -26.77 6.41
N ASP A 187 4.77 -26.24 5.53
CA ASP A 187 5.26 -25.50 4.38
C ASP A 187 5.99 -24.26 4.89
N SER A 188 7.18 -24.03 4.33
CA SER A 188 7.94 -22.83 4.62
C SER A 188 7.25 -21.63 3.97
N VAL A 189 7.51 -20.43 4.49
CA VAL A 189 7.01 -19.17 3.91
C VAL A 189 7.44 -19.01 2.43
N ARG A 190 8.52 -19.69 2.01
CA ARG A 190 8.97 -19.73 0.61
C ARG A 190 8.04 -20.55 -0.28
N ASP A 191 7.52 -21.68 0.19
CA ASP A 191 6.68 -22.58 -0.60
C ASP A 191 5.33 -21.92 -0.94
N ILE A 192 4.79 -21.16 0.01
CA ILE A 192 3.60 -20.33 -0.16
C ILE A 192 3.81 -19.24 -1.24
N TYR A 193 5.04 -18.74 -1.40
CA TYR A 193 5.33 -17.61 -2.27
C TYR A 193 5.33 -17.98 -3.76
N GLU A 194 5.69 -19.21 -4.12
CA GLU A 194 5.64 -19.68 -5.51
C GLU A 194 4.21 -19.79 -6.06
N VAL A 195 3.23 -19.88 -5.16
CA VAL A 195 1.81 -20.04 -5.48
C VAL A 195 1.11 -18.69 -5.65
N ILE A 196 1.59 -17.67 -4.94
CA ILE A 196 0.99 -16.33 -4.90
C ILE A 196 1.44 -15.47 -6.10
N LYS A 197 2.55 -15.84 -6.75
CA LYS A 197 3.07 -15.23 -7.98
C LYS A 197 2.24 -15.59 -9.20
#